data_AF-A0A2G9ZZK3-F1
#
_entry.id   AF-A0A2G9ZZK3-F1
#
_cell.length_a   1.000
_cell.length_b   1.000
_cell.length_c   1.000
_cell.angle_alpha   90.00
_cell.angle_beta   90.00
_cell.angle_gamma   90.00
#
_symmetry.space_group_name_H-M   'P 1'
#
loop_
_entity.id
_entity.type
_entity.pdbx_description
1 polymer ?
#
loop_
_entity_poly.entity_id
_entity_poly.type
_entity_poly.pdbx_seq_one_letter_code
_entity_poly.pdbx_strand_id
1 'polypeptide(L)'
;MGSPPQIIQTDGFRELTWADLNLWAGKNIVSQGRDCYLRKEVRELAMTPSGSILAWVEAEELFATQVEYADGELYSECTCQPVENTCIHAIAVIIEFIVHLKKKIDVPMAPSNDRRFFLL
;
A
#
# COMPACT_ATOMS: atom_id res chain seq x y z
N MET A 1 -18.08 24.00 15.18
CA MET A 1 -17.30 22.93 15.82
C MET A 1 -16.62 22.17 14.70
N GLY A 2 -15.39 22.55 14.35
CA GLY A 2 -14.62 21.81 13.36
C GLY A 2 -14.06 20.56 14.04
N SER A 3 -14.27 19.38 13.47
CA SER A 3 -13.61 18.16 13.93
C SER A 3 -12.09 18.38 14.00
N PRO A 4 -11.38 17.79 14.97
CA PRO A 4 -9.92 17.86 15.00
C PRO A 4 -9.36 17.33 13.68
N PRO A 5 -8.23 17.86 13.17
CA PRO A 5 -7.56 17.26 12.03
C PRO A 5 -7.22 15.82 12.41
N GLN A 6 -7.82 14.86 11.69
CA GLN A 6 -7.50 13.45 11.82
C GLN A 6 -6.00 13.32 11.51
N ILE A 7 -5.17 13.05 12.53
CA ILE A 7 -3.77 12.71 12.31
C ILE A 7 -3.81 11.34 11.65
N ILE A 8 -3.68 11.30 10.33
CA ILE A 8 -3.60 10.05 9.58
C ILE A 8 -2.35 9.34 10.10
N GLN A 9 -2.54 8.26 10.86
CA GLN A 9 -1.46 7.50 11.50
C GLN A 9 -0.68 6.73 10.42
N THR A 10 0.19 7.44 9.70
CA THR A 10 1.08 6.87 8.66
C THR A 10 2.45 6.51 9.22
N ASP A 11 2.67 6.72 10.53
CA ASP A 11 3.95 6.50 11.19
C ASP A 11 4.36 5.02 11.17
N GLY A 12 3.39 4.09 11.25
CA GLY A 12 3.66 2.66 11.15
C GLY A 12 4.38 2.27 9.85
N PHE A 13 3.97 2.86 8.72
CA PHE A 13 4.64 2.62 7.43
C PHE A 13 6.07 3.18 7.38
N ARG A 14 6.36 4.28 8.10
CA ARG A 14 7.69 4.91 8.09
C ARG A 14 8.74 4.06 8.78
N GLU A 15 8.33 3.31 9.79
CA GLU A 15 9.19 2.50 10.63
C GLU A 15 9.45 1.10 10.06
N LEU A 16 8.67 0.69 9.04
CA LEU A 16 8.84 -0.60 8.36
C LEU A 16 10.27 -0.78 7.84
N THR A 17 10.89 -1.87 8.28
CA THR A 17 12.19 -2.33 7.81
C THR A 17 12.03 -3.44 6.77
N TRP A 18 13.12 -3.74 6.06
CA TRP A 18 13.17 -4.93 5.21
C TRP A 18 12.97 -6.22 6.00
N ALA A 19 13.35 -6.27 7.27
CA ALA A 19 13.14 -7.46 8.10
C ALA A 19 11.64 -7.68 8.34
N ASP A 20 10.89 -6.61 8.62
CA ASP A 20 9.44 -6.68 8.86
C ASP A 20 8.70 -7.13 7.60
N LEU A 21 9.03 -6.55 6.44
CA LEU A 21 8.45 -6.97 5.16
C LEU A 21 8.78 -8.43 4.82
N ASN A 22 10.01 -8.86 5.10
CA ASN A 22 10.42 -10.26 4.86
C ASN A 22 9.75 -11.24 5.83
N LEU A 23 9.48 -10.81 7.07
CA LEU A 23 8.74 -11.61 8.04
C LEU A 23 7.28 -11.75 7.64
N TRP A 24 6.67 -10.65 7.15
CA TRP A 24 5.28 -10.61 6.73
C TRP A 24 5.01 -11.37 5.41
N ALA A 25 5.77 -11.07 4.36
CA ALA A 25 5.51 -11.57 3.01
C ALA A 25 6.47 -12.67 2.54
N GLY A 26 7.59 -12.87 3.24
CA GLY A 26 8.65 -13.75 2.77
C GLY A 26 9.56 -13.12 1.71
N LYS A 27 10.84 -13.50 1.72
CA LYS A 27 11.90 -12.87 0.92
C LYS A 27 11.64 -12.86 -0.59
N ASN A 28 11.03 -13.92 -1.12
CA ASN A 28 10.77 -14.02 -2.56
C ASN A 28 9.72 -13.00 -3.01
N ILE A 29 8.61 -12.87 -2.27
CA ILE A 29 7.54 -11.91 -2.56
C ILE A 29 8.09 -10.48 -2.39
N VAL A 30 8.88 -10.22 -1.34
CA VAL A 30 9.51 -8.91 -1.14
C VAL A 30 10.43 -8.51 -2.30
N SER A 31 11.25 -9.45 -2.79
CA SER A 31 12.13 -9.20 -3.93
C SER A 31 11.35 -8.86 -5.19
N GLN A 32 10.33 -9.66 -5.52
CA GLN A 32 9.52 -9.43 -6.72
C GLN A 32 8.66 -8.16 -6.63
N GLY A 33 8.13 -7.84 -5.45
CA GLY A 33 7.42 -6.59 -5.20
C GLY A 33 8.33 -5.36 -5.35
N ARG A 34 9.61 -5.48 -4.95
CA ARG A 34 10.61 -4.45 -5.23
C ARG A 34 10.84 -4.28 -6.73
N ASP A 35 10.88 -5.36 -7.49
CA ASP A 35 11.03 -5.28 -8.95
C ASP A 35 9.80 -4.60 -9.60
N CYS A 36 8.59 -4.89 -9.13
CA CYS A 36 7.35 -4.22 -9.52
C CYS A 36 7.40 -2.70 -9.28
N TYR A 37 7.84 -2.29 -8.08
CA TYR A 37 8.11 -0.88 -7.78
C TYR A 37 9.16 -0.27 -8.74
N LEU A 38 10.28 -0.96 -9.00
CA LEU A 38 11.34 -0.46 -9.88
C LEU A 38 10.88 -0.30 -11.34
N ARG A 39 9.97 -1.14 -11.80
CA ARG A 39 9.29 -1.03 -13.11
C ARG A 39 8.27 0.11 -13.16
N LYS A 40 8.02 0.79 -12.02
CA LYS A 40 7.07 1.90 -11.86
C LYS A 40 5.64 1.48 -12.20
N GLU A 41 5.23 0.30 -11.75
CA GLU A 41 3.90 -0.26 -12.02
C GLU A 41 2.83 0.29 -11.06
N VAL A 42 3.23 0.93 -9.96
CA VAL A 42 2.30 1.59 -9.03
C VAL A 42 1.78 2.90 -9.62
N ARG A 43 0.46 3.06 -9.63
CA ARG A 43 -0.27 4.22 -10.18
C ARG A 43 -1.32 4.71 -9.19
N GLU A 44 -1.57 6.02 -9.24
CA GLU A 44 -2.64 6.68 -8.49
C GLU A 44 -2.65 6.38 -6.98
N LEU A 45 -1.46 6.32 -6.36
CA LEU A 45 -1.33 6.12 -4.93
C LEU A 45 -2.17 7.15 -4.15
N ALA A 46 -2.98 6.66 -3.22
CA ALA A 46 -3.89 7.44 -2.40
C ALA A 46 -3.95 6.89 -0.96
N MET A 47 -4.38 7.72 -0.02
CA MET A 47 -4.69 7.31 1.36
C MET A 47 -6.20 7.23 1.57
N THR A 48 -6.65 6.31 2.41
CA THR A 48 -8.03 6.24 2.88
C THR A 48 -8.20 7.03 4.18
N PRO A 49 -9.43 7.45 4.55
CA PRO A 49 -9.68 8.12 5.83
C PRO A 49 -9.28 7.31 7.07
N SER A 50 -9.19 5.98 6.96
CA SER A 50 -8.72 5.09 8.01
C SER A 50 -7.18 5.06 8.15
N GLY A 51 -6.44 5.62 7.19
CA GLY A 51 -4.97 5.57 7.16
C GLY A 51 -4.38 4.41 6.37
N SER A 52 -5.22 3.60 5.73
CA SER A 52 -4.78 2.61 4.74
C SER A 52 -4.27 3.31 3.47
N ILE A 53 -3.45 2.61 2.69
CA ILE A 53 -2.98 3.07 1.39
C ILE A 53 -3.64 2.27 0.27
N LEU A 54 -3.96 2.94 -0.82
CA LEU A 54 -4.70 2.40 -1.95
C LEU A 54 -4.01 2.81 -3.25
N ALA A 55 -3.82 1.86 -4.16
CA ALA A 55 -3.22 2.13 -5.46
C ALA A 55 -3.78 1.20 -6.53
N TRP A 56 -3.54 1.58 -7.78
CA TRP A 56 -3.50 0.64 -8.88
C TRP A 56 -2.09 0.09 -9.03
N VAL A 57 -1.98 -1.19 -9.37
CA VAL A 57 -0.73 -1.78 -9.83
C VAL A 57 -0.94 -2.33 -11.25
N GLU A 58 -0.28 -1.68 -12.21
CA GLU A 58 -0.36 -1.97 -13.64
C GLU A 58 0.79 -2.93 -14.01
N ALA A 59 0.58 -4.22 -13.75
CA ALA A 59 1.52 -5.28 -14.08
C ALA A 59 1.04 -6.00 -15.37
N GLU A 60 0.89 -7.33 -15.35
CA GLU A 60 0.27 -8.07 -16.44
C GLU A 60 -1.20 -7.66 -16.69
N GLU A 61 -1.88 -7.27 -15.62
CA GLU A 61 -3.23 -6.71 -15.60
C GLU A 61 -3.28 -5.51 -14.64
N LEU A 62 -4.46 -4.92 -14.50
CA LEU A 62 -4.68 -3.80 -13.58
C LEU A 62 -5.26 -4.31 -12.26
N PHE A 63 -4.47 -4.23 -11.20
CA PHE A 63 -4.87 -4.71 -9.88
C PHE A 63 -5.19 -3.56 -8.93
N ALA A 64 -6.37 -3.58 -8.31
CA ALA A 64 -6.64 -2.72 -7.16
C ALA A 64 -5.94 -3.34 -5.95
N THR A 65 -5.19 -2.52 -5.21
CA THR A 65 -4.42 -2.98 -4.06
C THR A 65 -4.56 -2.00 -2.92
N GLN A 66 -4.99 -2.52 -1.76
CA GLN A 66 -5.04 -1.80 -0.50
C GLN A 66 -4.10 -2.45 0.51
N VAL A 67 -3.43 -1.62 1.30
CA VAL A 67 -2.63 -2.08 2.43
C VAL A 67 -2.99 -1.25 3.66
N GLU A 68 -3.19 -1.93 4.78
CA GLU A 68 -3.43 -1.33 6.08
C GLU A 68 -2.29 -1.71 7.02
N TYR A 69 -1.90 -0.76 7.87
CA TYR A 69 -1.02 -1.00 8.99
C TYR A 69 -1.80 -0.67 10.27
N ALA A 70 -2.19 -1.71 11.01
CA ALA A 70 -3.02 -1.58 12.20
C ALA A 70 -2.46 -2.47 13.31
N ASP A 71 -2.42 -1.95 14.54
CA ASP A 71 -1.97 -2.67 15.74
C ASP A 71 -0.60 -3.37 15.61
N GLY A 72 0.29 -2.81 14.79
CA GLY A 72 1.64 -3.34 14.55
C GLY A 72 1.71 -4.43 13.45
N GLU A 73 0.59 -4.74 12.82
CA GLU A 73 0.48 -5.75 11.76
C GLU A 73 0.12 -5.14 10.41
N LEU A 74 0.51 -5.84 9.35
CA LEU A 74 0.20 -5.50 7.97
C LEU A 74 -0.92 -6.40 7.45
N TYR A 75 -1.92 -5.75 6.85
CA TYR A 75 -3.02 -6.40 6.15
C TYR A 75 -3.06 -5.89 4.71
N SER A 76 -3.40 -6.76 3.77
CA SER A 76 -3.50 -6.37 2.36
C SER A 76 -4.66 -7.05 1.67
N GLU A 77 -5.35 -6.28 0.84
CA GLU A 77 -6.35 -6.77 -0.10
C GLU A 77 -5.90 -6.43 -1.52
N CYS A 78 -6.01 -7.40 -2.42
CA CYS A 78 -5.59 -7.22 -3.80
C CYS A 78 -6.42 -8.10 -4.74
N THR A 79 -6.80 -7.56 -5.89
CA THR A 79 -7.63 -8.28 -6.88
C THR A 79 -6.88 -9.40 -7.62
N CYS A 80 -5.58 -9.59 -7.37
CA CYS A 80 -4.74 -10.58 -8.04
C CYS A 80 -4.86 -12.02 -7.49
N GLN A 81 -5.86 -12.30 -6.65
CA GLN A 81 -6.09 -13.62 -6.02
C GLN A 81 -4.81 -14.29 -5.49
N PRO A 82 -4.20 -13.76 -4.41
CA PRO A 82 -2.96 -14.29 -3.90
C PRO A 82 -3.12 -15.74 -3.44
N VAL A 83 -2.09 -16.55 -3.70
CA VAL A 83 -2.03 -17.96 -3.24
C VAL A 83 -1.71 -18.03 -1.73
N GLU A 84 -1.07 -17.01 -1.20
CA GLU A 84 -0.65 -16.86 0.20
C GLU A 84 -1.34 -15.63 0.85
N ASN A 85 -0.99 -15.28 2.08
CA ASN A 85 -1.58 -14.14 2.81
C ASN A 85 -1.38 -12.77 2.15
N THR A 86 -0.39 -12.60 1.26
CA THR A 86 -0.12 -11.32 0.57
C THR A 86 0.52 -11.53 -0.81
N CYS A 87 0.67 -10.46 -1.59
CA CYS A 87 1.19 -10.48 -2.96
C CYS A 87 2.30 -9.45 -3.21
N ILE A 88 2.93 -9.57 -4.38
CA ILE A 88 3.98 -8.65 -4.82
C ILE A 88 3.45 -7.21 -5.00
N HIS A 89 2.17 -7.04 -5.36
CA HIS A 89 1.54 -5.74 -5.55
C HIS A 89 1.45 -4.96 -4.24
N ALA A 90 1.07 -5.62 -3.14
CA ALA A 90 1.02 -4.99 -1.82
C ALA A 90 2.40 -4.46 -1.39
N ILE A 91 3.46 -5.24 -1.62
CA ILE A 91 4.84 -4.80 -1.36
C ILE A 91 5.21 -3.58 -2.21
N ALA A 92 4.88 -3.59 -3.51
CA ALA A 92 5.19 -2.46 -4.38
C ALA A 92 4.52 -1.17 -3.90
N VAL A 93 3.24 -1.25 -3.48
CA VAL A 93 2.46 -0.14 -2.94
C VAL A 93 3.06 0.41 -1.64
N ILE A 94 3.49 -0.47 -0.71
CA ILE A 94 4.19 -0.06 0.51
C ILE A 94 5.48 0.70 0.18
N ILE A 95 6.30 0.17 -0.74
CA ILE A 95 7.57 0.80 -1.11
C ILE A 95 7.33 2.18 -1.74
N GLU A 96 6.37 2.29 -2.65
CA GLU A 96 6.00 3.56 -3.29
C GLU A 96 5.57 4.60 -2.24
N PHE A 97 4.74 4.19 -1.27
CA PHE A 97 4.29 5.06 -0.19
C PHE A 97 5.43 5.51 0.72
N ILE A 98 6.31 4.60 1.16
CA ILE A 98 7.50 4.95 1.96
C ILE A 98 8.39 5.96 1.21
N VAL A 99 8.53 5.80 -0.10
CA VAL A 99 9.29 6.73 -0.95
C VAL A 99 8.63 8.10 -1.01
N HIS A 100 7.29 8.17 -1.15
CA HIS A 100 6.54 9.42 -1.07
C HIS A 100 6.75 10.11 0.28
N LEU A 101 6.63 9.38 1.39
CA LEU A 101 6.86 9.90 2.73
C LEU A 101 8.28 10.46 2.89
N LYS A 102 9.31 9.73 2.44
CA LYS A 102 10.71 10.16 2.51
C LYS A 102 10.99 11.40 1.65
N LYS A 103 10.35 11.49 0.48
CA LYS A 103 10.47 12.63 -0.43
C LYS A 103 9.54 13.80 -0.08
N LYS A 104 8.68 13.64 0.92
CA LYS A 104 7.63 14.62 1.28
C LYS A 104 6.75 14.97 0.08
N ILE A 105 6.42 13.97 -0.73
CA ILE A 105 5.45 14.09 -1.82
C ILE A 105 4.08 13.82 -1.21
N ASP A 106 3.15 14.75 -1.42
CA ASP A 106 1.79 14.61 -0.94
C ASP A 106 1.09 13.45 -1.63
N VAL A 107 0.40 12.63 -0.83
CA VAL A 107 -0.43 11.52 -1.30
C VAL A 107 -1.89 11.95 -1.15
N PRO A 108 -2.68 11.99 -2.24
CA PRO A 108 -4.07 12.43 -2.18
C PRO A 108 -4.94 11.48 -1.35
N MET A 109 -6.05 11.99 -0.84
CA MET A 109 -7.08 11.16 -0.23
C MET A 109 -7.96 10.52 -1.31
N ALA A 110 -8.22 9.22 -1.18
CA ALA A 110 -9.17 8.51 -2.02
C ALA A 110 -10.59 9.06 -1.77
N PRO A 111 -11.37 9.37 -2.81
CA PRO A 111 -12.75 9.78 -2.66
C PRO A 111 -13.61 8.62 -2.13
N SER A 112 -14.72 8.91 -1.47
CA SER A 112 -15.60 7.87 -0.89
C SER A 112 -16.21 6.91 -1.92
N ASN A 113 -16.25 7.31 -3.19
CA ASN A 113 -16.73 6.52 -4.33
C ASN A 113 -15.58 6.05 -5.23
N ASP A 114 -14.36 5.94 -4.71
CA ASP A 114 -13.21 5.43 -5.47
C ASP A 114 -13.52 4.05 -6.05
N ARG A 115 -13.30 3.90 -7.36
CA ARG A 115 -13.63 2.67 -8.08
C ARG A 115 -12.94 1.44 -7.48
N ARG A 116 -11.73 1.61 -6.94
CA ARG A 116 -10.93 0.52 -6.39
C ARG A 116 -11.63 -0.18 -5.22
N PHE A 117 -12.42 0.54 -4.43
CA PHE A 117 -13.19 -0.05 -3.32
C PHE A 117 -14.32 -0.98 -3.78
N PHE A 118 -14.78 -0.88 -5.03
CA PHE A 118 -15.80 -1.79 -5.55
C PHE A 118 -15.20 -3.08 -6.12
N LEU A 119 -13.87 -3.18 -6.17
CA LEU A 119 -13.15 -4.34 -6.69
C LEU A 119 -12.47 -5.17 -5.60
N LEU A 120 -12.17 -4.55 -4.46
CA LEU A 120 -11.67 -5.19 -3.25
C LEU A 120 -12.86 -5.77 -2.47
#